data_AF-A0A7W1UH83-F1
#
_entry.id   AF-A0A7W1UH83-F1
#
_cell.length_a   1.000
_cell.length_b   1.000
_cell.length_c   1.000
_cell.angle_alpha   90.00
_cell.angle_beta   90.00
_cell.angle_gamma   90.00
#
_symmetry.space_group_name_H-M   'P 1'
#
loop_
_entity.id
_entity.type
_entity.pdbx_description
1 polymer ?
#
loop_
_entity_poly.entity_id
_entity_poly.type
_entity_poly.pdbx_seq_one_letter_code
_entity_poly.pdbx_strand_id
1 'polypeptide(L)'
;HYASHLQEMLPMAMRRQLGVPTLPEALPVLHFPNQERSVEVLNQQATPEHRRLAFEELFLLQLALAMRRQGQTQDIEGIAFAIRNPLVEQLKTVLPFSLTSAQERVIKEISHAMELPTSMNRLLQGDVGCGKTVVALHAIVVACGSGYQAALMAPTEVLSEQHYLSLFPLFDALGVRCLLLKGGQTGRERGEILAGIQSGHVQVVVGTHALLQPDVHFAKLGLVIVDEQHKFGVLQRAQLRGKAAWHPDVLVMTATPIPRTLAMTLYGDLDVSVIDQFPPGKKPVKTMLFPTGQRKEAHRLLRKELEAGRQAYVVYPLVEPSEKIDLQAAVEAAEQLREEFSPFRFGLLHGRLPSREKQAVMAQFKEKEIDVLVATTVVEVGLDVHNATVMLIEHAERFGLAQLHQLRGRVGRGLHQGYCLLIHALGKIPPYSQQMPMKLEAGQKFADEIINSSEGKAFSRSTARRRLGVFAQCEDGFALAEEDLKIRGPGHVLGVKQWGDIDFRVADLARDTVLLIKAKQMAVELLERDPALILPEHHILKETLRRKWSEKLALGGIG
;
A
#
# COMPACT_ATOMS: atom_id res chain seq x y z
N HIS A 1 43.72 14.48 0.98
CA HIS A 1 43.99 15.88 0.64
C HIS A 1 42.79 16.66 0.10
N TYR A 2 41.80 16.05 -0.57
CA TYR A 2 40.60 16.79 -1.05
C TYR A 2 39.50 17.03 -0.01
N ALA A 3 39.55 16.36 1.15
CA ALA A 3 38.51 16.44 2.18
C ALA A 3 38.31 17.87 2.74
N SER A 4 39.38 18.66 2.85
CA SER A 4 39.35 20.05 3.33
C SER A 4 38.64 21.02 2.37
N HIS A 5 38.42 20.62 1.11
CA HIS A 5 37.67 21.41 0.13
C HIS A 5 36.17 21.09 0.13
N LEU A 6 35.74 20.09 0.91
CA LEU A 6 34.34 19.72 1.00
C LEU A 6 33.62 20.75 1.87
N GLN A 7 32.57 21.33 1.30
CA GLN A 7 31.72 22.26 2.01
C GLN A 7 30.78 21.48 2.95
N GLU A 8 30.63 21.99 4.18
CA GLU A 8 29.64 21.46 5.11
C GLU A 8 28.26 22.01 4.77
N MET A 9 27.32 21.10 4.52
CA MET A 9 25.95 21.43 4.17
C MET A 9 25.04 21.48 5.39
N LEU A 10 25.28 20.61 6.38
CA LEU A 10 24.41 20.52 7.55
C LEU A 10 24.73 21.69 8.51
N PRO A 11 23.73 22.51 8.86
CA PRO A 11 23.93 23.61 9.82
C PRO A 11 24.55 23.11 11.13
N MET A 12 25.36 23.95 11.76
CA MET A 12 26.09 23.58 12.98
C MET A 12 25.14 23.11 14.10
N ALA A 13 24.00 23.77 14.25
CA ALA A 13 22.97 23.41 15.23
C ALA A 13 22.45 21.98 15.00
N MET A 14 22.17 21.63 13.74
CA MET A 14 21.69 20.31 13.34
C MET A 14 22.71 19.21 13.63
N ARG A 15 23.98 19.45 13.28
CA ARG A 15 25.07 18.49 13.58
C ARG A 15 25.26 18.27 15.07
N ARG A 16 25.22 19.33 15.87
CA ARG A 16 25.31 19.24 17.35
C ARG A 16 24.16 18.43 17.94
N GLN A 17 22.93 18.64 17.48
CA GLN A 17 21.75 17.89 17.94
C GLN A 17 21.83 16.40 17.59
N LEU A 18 22.44 16.05 16.45
CA LEU A 18 22.59 14.67 15.99
C LEU A 18 23.83 13.96 16.55
N GLY A 19 24.79 14.72 17.10
CA GLY A 19 26.07 14.20 17.56
C GLY A 19 26.91 13.62 16.43
N VAL A 20 26.86 14.23 15.24
CA VAL A 20 27.55 13.74 14.04
C VAL A 20 28.71 14.65 13.62
N PRO A 21 29.80 14.08 13.08
CA PRO A 21 30.96 14.85 12.61
C PRO A 21 30.64 15.67 11.36
N THR A 22 31.57 16.55 10.98
CA THR A 22 31.51 17.26 9.69
C THR A 22 31.83 16.33 8.52
N LEU A 23 31.44 16.72 7.31
CA LEU A 23 31.75 15.96 6.09
C LEU A 23 33.27 15.75 5.86
N PRO A 24 34.14 16.77 6.06
CA PRO A 24 35.59 16.60 5.97
C PRO A 24 36.18 15.65 7.02
N GLU A 25 35.56 15.53 8.20
CA GLU A 25 35.96 14.59 9.26
C GLU A 25 35.45 13.17 8.98
N ALA A 26 34.23 13.06 8.46
CA ALA A 26 33.55 11.77 8.27
C ALA A 26 34.16 10.92 7.15
N LEU A 27 34.44 11.53 5.99
CA LEU A 27 34.86 10.79 4.80
C LEU A 27 36.22 10.10 4.92
N PRO A 28 37.27 10.72 5.50
CA PRO A 28 38.55 10.06 5.70
C PRO A 28 38.43 8.78 6.54
N VAL A 29 37.65 8.80 7.62
CA VAL A 29 37.43 7.63 8.49
C VAL A 29 36.79 6.46 7.74
N LEU A 30 35.84 6.76 6.85
CA LEU A 30 35.14 5.73 6.08
C LEU A 30 35.99 5.15 4.93
N HIS A 31 36.84 5.97 4.31
CA HIS A 31 37.67 5.54 3.17
C HIS A 31 39.01 4.95 3.61
N PHE A 32 39.55 5.39 4.75
CA PHE A 32 40.85 5.01 5.29
C PHE A 32 40.72 4.52 6.74
N PRO A 33 40.01 3.39 6.95
CA PRO A 33 39.63 2.92 8.28
C PRO A 33 40.83 2.62 9.18
N ASN A 34 41.91 2.09 8.60
CA ASN A 34 43.10 1.59 9.30
C ASN A 34 43.82 2.60 10.21
N GLN A 35 43.46 3.89 10.17
CA GLN A 35 44.06 4.93 11.01
C GLN A 35 43.22 5.31 12.24
N GLU A 36 41.91 5.07 12.22
CA GLU A 36 41.01 5.57 13.27
C GLU A 36 39.97 4.54 13.76
N ARG A 37 39.55 3.56 12.93
CA ARG A 37 38.53 2.56 13.29
C ARG A 37 38.70 1.21 12.60
N SER A 38 38.34 0.15 13.30
CA SER A 38 38.40 -1.19 12.73
C SER A 38 37.35 -1.37 11.61
N VAL A 39 37.71 -2.16 10.60
CA VAL A 39 36.84 -2.46 9.45
C VAL A 39 35.59 -3.22 9.90
N GLU A 40 35.69 -4.06 10.94
CA GLU A 40 34.56 -4.80 11.50
C GLU A 40 33.49 -3.87 12.09
N VAL A 41 33.91 -2.78 12.74
CA VAL A 41 32.98 -1.77 13.29
C VAL A 41 32.34 -0.95 12.18
N LEU A 42 33.07 -0.65 11.12
CA LEU A 42 32.54 0.10 9.98
C LEU A 42 31.58 -0.72 9.12
N ASN A 43 31.83 -2.02 8.97
CA ASN A 43 30.92 -2.95 8.29
C ASN A 43 29.57 -3.08 9.00
N GLN A 44 29.47 -2.71 10.29
CA GLN A 44 28.20 -2.64 11.00
C GLN A 44 27.35 -1.41 10.63
N GLN A 45 27.91 -0.46 9.86
CA GLN A 45 27.22 0.75 9.35
C GLN A 45 26.52 1.59 10.42
N ALA A 46 26.95 1.48 11.67
CA ALA A 46 26.34 2.14 12.83
C ALA A 46 27.16 3.31 13.38
N THR A 47 28.28 3.64 12.73
CA THR A 47 29.19 4.67 13.23
C THR A 47 28.63 6.09 13.03
N PRO A 48 29.08 7.10 13.80
CA PRO A 48 28.68 8.49 13.62
C PRO A 48 28.84 9.03 12.19
N GLU A 49 29.83 8.56 11.42
CA GLU A 49 30.09 8.97 10.02
C GLU A 49 29.09 8.35 9.06
N HIS A 50 28.78 7.05 9.22
CA HIS A 50 27.70 6.41 8.47
C HIS A 50 26.36 7.09 8.78
N ARG A 51 26.10 7.34 10.07
CA ARG A 51 24.91 8.05 10.55
C ARG A 51 24.82 9.45 9.95
N ARG A 52 25.93 10.17 9.86
CA ARG A 52 26.03 11.48 9.20
C ARG A 52 25.61 11.33 7.73
N LEU A 53 26.31 10.50 6.96
CA LEU A 53 26.07 10.39 5.52
C LEU A 53 24.64 9.94 5.22
N ALA A 54 24.13 8.95 5.95
CA ALA A 54 22.75 8.50 5.84
C ALA A 54 21.76 9.64 6.17
N PHE A 55 21.99 10.37 7.27
CA PHE A 55 21.15 11.51 7.62
C PHE A 55 21.18 12.60 6.54
N GLU A 56 22.33 12.93 5.96
CA GLU A 56 22.42 13.93 4.88
C GLU A 56 21.49 13.56 3.73
N GLU A 57 21.55 12.33 3.23
CA GLU A 57 20.73 11.90 2.09
C GLU A 57 19.22 11.91 2.43
N LEU A 58 18.86 11.42 3.62
CA LEU A 58 17.47 11.41 4.07
C LEU A 58 16.93 12.82 4.31
N PHE A 59 17.73 13.70 4.92
CA PHE A 59 17.37 15.09 5.20
C PHE A 59 17.16 15.89 3.93
N LEU A 60 18.09 15.76 2.99
CA LEU A 60 17.99 16.35 1.68
C LEU A 60 16.69 15.94 0.97
N LEU A 61 16.33 14.65 1.00
CA LEU A 61 15.08 14.17 0.40
C LEU A 61 13.85 14.75 1.11
N GLN A 62 13.82 14.68 2.44
CA GLN A 62 12.69 15.18 3.24
C GLN A 62 12.50 16.69 3.06
N LEU A 63 13.59 17.46 2.95
CA LEU A 63 13.55 18.89 2.70
C LEU A 63 13.02 19.20 1.30
N ALA A 64 13.47 18.48 0.26
CA ALA A 64 12.95 18.64 -1.10
C ALA A 64 11.43 18.32 -1.16
N LEU A 65 10.99 17.25 -0.49
CA LEU A 65 9.57 16.88 -0.39
C LEU A 65 8.76 17.93 0.36
N ALA A 66 9.28 18.45 1.48
CA ALA A 66 8.60 19.47 2.28
C ALA A 66 8.50 20.82 1.54
N MET A 67 9.54 21.22 0.80
CA MET A 67 9.50 22.42 -0.07
C MET A 67 8.50 22.25 -1.21
N ARG A 68 8.46 21.07 -1.85
CA ARG A 68 7.45 20.77 -2.88
C ARG A 68 6.05 20.83 -2.29
N ARG A 69 5.85 20.32 -1.08
CA ARG A 69 4.58 20.43 -0.37
C ARG A 69 4.23 21.90 -0.13
N GLN A 70 5.13 22.73 0.37
CA GLN A 70 4.85 24.17 0.56
C GLN A 70 4.46 24.85 -0.76
N GLY A 71 5.21 24.62 -1.84
CA GLY A 71 4.89 25.17 -3.16
C GLY A 71 3.56 24.67 -3.73
N GLN A 72 3.21 23.39 -3.53
CA GLN A 72 1.91 22.85 -3.98
C GLN A 72 0.73 23.24 -3.08
N THR A 73 0.95 23.47 -1.79
CA THR A 73 -0.12 23.80 -0.84
C THR A 73 -0.43 25.31 -0.84
N GLN A 74 0.56 26.16 -1.17
CA GLN A 74 0.36 27.62 -1.22
C GLN A 74 -0.21 28.10 -2.57
N ASP A 75 -0.03 27.36 -3.67
CA ASP A 75 -0.41 27.83 -5.02
C ASP A 75 -1.63 27.13 -5.64
N ILE A 76 -2.18 26.08 -5.01
CA ILE A 76 -3.30 25.31 -5.58
C ILE A 76 -4.61 25.67 -4.86
N GLU A 77 -5.29 26.69 -5.37
CA GLU A 77 -6.67 27.01 -4.98
C GLU A 77 -7.56 25.76 -5.11
N GLY A 78 -8.14 25.35 -3.99
CA GLY A 78 -9.02 24.20 -3.86
C GLY A 78 -10.45 24.61 -3.51
N ILE A 79 -11.13 23.75 -2.76
CA ILE A 79 -12.53 23.91 -2.39
C ILE A 79 -12.64 23.84 -0.87
N ALA A 80 -13.21 24.88 -0.26
CA ALA A 80 -13.58 24.83 1.15
C ALA A 80 -14.97 24.18 1.30
N PHE A 81 -15.02 22.94 1.77
CA PHE A 81 -16.26 22.18 1.94
C PHE A 81 -16.98 22.51 3.26
N ALA A 82 -18.31 22.46 3.23
CA ALA A 82 -19.14 22.57 4.43
C ALA A 82 -19.21 21.21 5.15
N ILE A 83 -18.32 21.02 6.13
CA ILE A 83 -18.20 19.76 6.90
C ILE A 83 -19.43 19.45 7.76
N ARG A 84 -20.19 20.48 8.16
CA ARG A 84 -21.48 20.34 8.85
C ARG A 84 -22.60 20.63 7.85
N ASN A 85 -23.17 19.57 7.29
CA ASN A 85 -24.30 19.66 6.38
C ASN A 85 -25.35 18.57 6.69
N PRO A 86 -26.60 18.72 6.21
CA PRO A 86 -27.69 17.80 6.53
C PRO A 86 -27.39 16.33 6.16
N LEU A 87 -26.68 16.08 5.07
CA LEU A 87 -26.35 14.72 4.63
C LEU A 87 -25.39 14.03 5.61
N VAL A 88 -24.42 14.77 6.17
CA VAL A 88 -23.47 14.23 7.16
C VAL A 88 -24.20 13.84 8.46
N GLU A 89 -25.18 14.63 8.90
CA GLU A 89 -25.98 14.29 10.07
C GLU A 89 -26.91 13.10 9.81
N GLN A 90 -27.51 13.03 8.62
CA GLN A 90 -28.32 11.88 8.21
C GLN A 90 -27.50 10.60 8.09
N LEU A 91 -26.26 10.66 7.58
CA LEU A 91 -25.38 9.51 7.44
C LEU A 91 -25.20 8.75 8.77
N LYS A 92 -25.06 9.47 9.89
CA LYS A 92 -24.94 8.84 11.22
C LYS A 92 -26.15 7.98 11.60
N THR A 93 -27.33 8.30 11.07
CA THR A 93 -28.57 7.56 11.35
C THR A 93 -28.79 6.38 10.41
N VAL A 94 -28.22 6.43 9.20
CA VAL A 94 -28.38 5.41 8.15
C VAL A 94 -27.35 4.28 8.28
N LEU A 95 -26.20 4.54 8.91
CA LEU A 95 -25.15 3.53 9.07
C LEU A 95 -25.63 2.36 9.96
N PRO A 96 -25.55 1.10 9.48
CA PRO A 96 -26.03 -0.07 10.22
C PRO A 96 -25.04 -0.56 11.30
N PHE A 97 -23.99 0.20 11.59
CA PHE A 97 -22.92 -0.15 12.53
C PHE A 97 -22.32 1.11 13.17
N SER A 98 -21.66 0.93 14.31
CA SER A 98 -20.88 1.99 14.95
C SER A 98 -19.47 2.08 14.37
N LEU A 99 -18.96 3.31 14.30
CA LEU A 99 -17.59 3.58 13.89
C LEU A 99 -16.60 3.23 15.00
N THR A 100 -15.38 2.84 14.63
CA THR A 100 -14.28 2.70 15.60
C THR A 100 -13.69 4.07 15.94
N SER A 101 -13.02 4.18 17.10
CA SER A 101 -12.32 5.42 17.46
C SER A 101 -11.25 5.82 16.43
N ALA A 102 -10.60 4.85 15.78
CA ALA A 102 -9.67 5.10 14.68
C ALA A 102 -10.38 5.66 13.44
N GLN A 103 -11.54 5.11 13.05
CA GLN A 103 -12.33 5.63 11.93
C GLN A 103 -12.83 7.05 12.21
N GLU A 104 -13.34 7.33 13.41
CA GLU A 104 -13.79 8.67 13.81
C GLU A 104 -12.65 9.70 13.77
N ARG A 105 -11.47 9.34 14.28
CA ARG A 105 -10.28 10.19 14.23
C ARG A 105 -9.90 10.52 12.79
N VAL A 106 -9.81 9.50 11.93
CA VAL A 106 -9.45 9.68 10.52
C VAL A 106 -10.50 10.48 9.75
N ILE A 107 -11.79 10.27 10.03
CA ILE A 107 -12.88 11.07 9.46
C ILE A 107 -12.73 12.54 9.83
N LYS A 108 -12.37 12.86 11.08
CA LYS A 108 -12.11 14.24 11.52
C LYS A 108 -10.90 14.84 10.81
N GLU A 109 -9.81 14.09 10.66
CA GLU A 109 -8.60 14.53 9.94
C GLU A 109 -8.91 14.86 8.47
N ILE A 110 -9.64 13.99 7.77
CA ILE A 110 -10.05 14.21 6.38
C ILE A 110 -11.02 15.39 6.28
N SER A 111 -12.04 15.44 7.14
CA SER A 111 -13.02 16.52 7.11
C SER A 111 -12.37 17.88 7.36
N HIS A 112 -11.43 17.97 8.32
CA HIS A 112 -10.68 19.20 8.55
C HIS A 112 -9.84 19.61 7.34
N ALA A 113 -9.20 18.67 6.65
CA ALA A 113 -8.47 18.98 5.42
C ALA A 113 -9.40 19.47 4.29
N MET A 114 -10.59 18.89 4.16
CA MET A 114 -11.62 19.34 3.20
C MET A 114 -12.23 20.71 3.57
N GLU A 115 -12.14 21.16 4.82
CA GLU A 115 -12.64 22.48 5.25
C GLU A 115 -11.74 23.63 4.77
N LEU A 116 -10.47 23.34 4.45
CA LEU A 116 -9.49 24.33 4.06
C LEU A 116 -9.69 24.77 2.59
N PRO A 117 -9.35 26.02 2.23
CA PRO A 117 -9.47 26.52 0.85
C PRO A 117 -8.41 25.95 -0.12
N THR A 118 -7.59 25.01 0.34
CA THR A 118 -6.51 24.36 -0.42
C THR A 118 -6.88 22.93 -0.76
N SER A 119 -6.52 22.44 -1.95
CA SER A 119 -6.83 21.06 -2.37
C SER A 119 -6.18 20.00 -1.46
N MET A 120 -6.99 19.12 -0.85
CA MET A 120 -6.51 18.01 -0.05
C MET A 120 -5.81 16.97 -0.92
N ASN A 121 -4.64 16.49 -0.47
CA ASN A 121 -3.95 15.35 -1.06
C ASN A 121 -3.54 14.36 0.03
N ARG A 122 -4.32 13.29 0.21
CA ARG A 122 -4.20 12.41 1.37
C ARG A 122 -4.21 10.94 1.01
N LEU A 123 -3.34 10.16 1.65
CA LEU A 123 -3.30 8.71 1.66
C LEU A 123 -3.99 8.17 2.91
N LEU A 124 -5.10 7.47 2.71
CA LEU A 124 -5.78 6.66 3.70
C LEU A 124 -5.22 5.24 3.69
N GLN A 125 -4.57 4.87 4.79
CA GLN A 125 -3.99 3.56 4.98
C GLN A 125 -4.74 2.79 6.06
N GLY A 126 -4.93 1.50 5.83
CA GLY A 126 -5.45 0.60 6.84
C GLY A 126 -5.50 -0.83 6.33
N ASP A 127 -5.52 -1.78 7.25
CA ASP A 127 -5.55 -3.21 6.92
C ASP A 127 -6.84 -3.59 6.14
N VAL A 128 -6.87 -4.74 5.47
CA VAL A 128 -8.04 -5.28 4.78
C VAL A 128 -9.19 -5.44 5.78
N GLY A 129 -10.33 -4.83 5.46
CA GLY A 129 -11.52 -4.87 6.32
C GLY A 129 -11.46 -3.98 7.57
N CYS A 130 -10.56 -3.01 7.65
CA CYS A 130 -10.60 -1.98 8.71
C CYS A 130 -11.67 -0.88 8.50
N GLY A 131 -12.41 -0.93 7.37
CA GLY A 131 -13.46 0.04 7.06
C GLY A 131 -13.01 1.30 6.31
N LYS A 132 -11.98 1.23 5.46
CA LYS A 132 -11.59 2.36 4.59
C LYS A 132 -12.77 2.91 3.77
N THR A 133 -13.64 2.02 3.29
CA THR A 133 -14.83 2.38 2.50
C THR A 133 -15.80 3.29 3.27
N VAL A 134 -15.98 3.14 4.59
CA VAL A 134 -16.86 4.04 5.35
C VAL A 134 -16.26 5.44 5.52
N VAL A 135 -14.93 5.51 5.64
CA VAL A 135 -14.22 6.80 5.66
C VAL A 135 -14.35 7.51 4.30
N ALA A 136 -14.21 6.77 3.19
CA ALA A 136 -14.44 7.29 1.84
C ALA A 136 -15.89 7.75 1.64
N LEU A 137 -16.88 6.98 2.11
CA LEU A 137 -18.29 7.37 2.09
C LEU A 137 -18.51 8.70 2.81
N HIS A 138 -17.95 8.89 4.00
CA HIS A 138 -18.07 10.14 4.73
C HIS A 138 -17.52 11.33 3.93
N ALA A 139 -16.34 11.18 3.31
CA ALA A 139 -15.76 12.23 2.46
C ALA A 139 -16.65 12.56 1.25
N ILE A 140 -17.21 11.53 0.60
CA ILE A 140 -18.15 11.70 -0.51
C ILE A 140 -19.39 12.49 -0.06
N VAL A 141 -19.95 12.15 1.10
CA VAL A 141 -21.13 12.81 1.65
C VAL A 141 -20.85 14.27 2.01
N VAL A 142 -19.66 14.59 2.54
CA VAL A 142 -19.22 15.98 2.76
C VAL A 142 -19.18 16.76 1.45
N ALA A 143 -18.58 16.19 0.40
CA ALA A 143 -18.50 16.83 -0.91
C ALA A 143 -19.88 17.06 -1.54
N CYS A 144 -20.74 16.03 -1.53
CA CYS A 144 -22.09 16.10 -2.08
C CYS A 144 -22.98 17.09 -1.31
N GLY A 145 -22.90 17.09 0.02
CA GLY A 145 -23.65 18.02 0.88
C GLY A 145 -23.21 19.47 0.72
N SER A 146 -22.03 19.71 0.16
CA SER A 146 -21.52 21.04 -0.20
C SER A 146 -21.87 21.44 -1.65
N GLY A 147 -22.62 20.61 -2.39
CA GLY A 147 -23.05 20.89 -3.75
C GLY A 147 -22.06 20.49 -4.85
N TYR A 148 -21.09 19.63 -4.53
CA TYR A 148 -20.10 19.10 -5.48
C TYR A 148 -20.35 17.62 -5.81
N GLN A 149 -19.78 17.15 -6.91
CA GLN A 149 -19.79 15.75 -7.32
C GLN A 149 -18.53 15.04 -6.81
N ALA A 150 -18.63 13.73 -6.61
CA ALA A 150 -17.51 12.87 -6.24
C ALA A 150 -17.31 11.72 -7.24
N ALA A 151 -16.06 11.34 -7.45
CA ALA A 151 -15.69 10.18 -8.27
C ALA A 151 -14.92 9.16 -7.43
N LEU A 152 -15.34 7.90 -7.44
CA LEU A 152 -14.64 6.77 -6.81
C LEU A 152 -14.11 5.83 -7.89
N MET A 153 -12.79 5.79 -8.03
CA MET A 153 -12.09 4.96 -9.00
C MET A 153 -11.55 3.67 -8.35
N ALA A 154 -11.79 2.53 -9.00
CA ALA A 154 -11.31 1.21 -8.58
C ALA A 154 -10.47 0.54 -9.71
N PRO A 155 -9.54 -0.38 -9.38
CA PRO A 155 -8.63 -1.04 -10.32
C PRO A 155 -9.31 -1.91 -11.38
N THR A 156 -10.45 -2.49 -11.06
CA THR A 156 -11.14 -3.45 -11.92
C THR A 156 -12.63 -3.18 -11.91
N GLU A 157 -13.30 -3.60 -12.99
CA GLU A 157 -14.76 -3.45 -13.09
C GLU A 157 -15.47 -4.16 -11.93
N VAL A 158 -14.96 -5.33 -11.52
CA VAL A 158 -15.52 -6.08 -10.40
C VAL A 158 -15.42 -5.30 -9.09
N LEU A 159 -14.28 -4.67 -8.80
CA LEU A 159 -14.16 -3.88 -7.56
C LEU A 159 -15.01 -2.60 -7.63
N SER A 160 -15.11 -1.96 -8.80
CA SER A 160 -16.00 -0.80 -8.98
C SER A 160 -17.48 -1.17 -8.76
N GLU A 161 -17.91 -2.32 -9.28
CA GLU A 161 -19.27 -2.82 -9.12
C GLU A 161 -19.55 -3.21 -7.67
N GLN A 162 -18.57 -3.79 -6.97
CA GLN A 162 -18.67 -4.08 -5.55
C GLN A 162 -18.79 -2.80 -4.69
N HIS A 163 -18.00 -1.78 -4.96
CA HIS A 163 -18.13 -0.48 -4.30
C HIS A 163 -19.50 0.14 -4.59
N TYR A 164 -19.95 0.10 -5.84
CA TYR A 164 -21.28 0.58 -6.21
C TYR A 164 -22.38 -0.16 -5.45
N LEU A 165 -22.43 -1.49 -5.49
CA LEU A 165 -23.47 -2.28 -4.83
C LEU A 165 -23.47 -2.14 -3.30
N SER A 166 -22.29 -1.97 -2.68
CA SER A 166 -22.19 -1.79 -1.24
C SER A 166 -22.56 -0.38 -0.76
N LEU A 167 -22.27 0.65 -1.57
CA LEU A 167 -22.53 2.05 -1.21
C LEU A 167 -23.89 2.55 -1.70
N PHE A 168 -24.44 1.97 -2.77
CA PHE A 168 -25.71 2.41 -3.38
C PHE A 168 -26.87 2.48 -2.38
N PRO A 169 -27.12 1.47 -1.51
CA PRO A 169 -28.21 1.55 -0.54
C PRO A 169 -28.06 2.72 0.44
N LEU A 170 -26.82 3.08 0.79
CA LEU A 170 -26.52 4.20 1.68
C LEU A 170 -26.73 5.54 0.97
N PHE A 171 -26.32 5.64 -0.30
CA PHE A 171 -26.55 6.84 -1.10
C PHE A 171 -28.04 7.06 -1.41
N ASP A 172 -28.77 6.00 -1.73
CA ASP A 172 -30.21 6.05 -2.01
C ASP A 172 -31.00 6.52 -0.77
N ALA A 173 -30.66 5.98 0.42
CA ALA A 173 -31.24 6.44 1.69
C ALA A 173 -30.93 7.91 2.03
N LEU A 174 -29.83 8.47 1.49
CA LEU A 174 -29.45 9.88 1.64
C LEU A 174 -29.99 10.77 0.50
N GLY A 175 -30.69 10.21 -0.49
CA GLY A 175 -31.14 10.95 -1.67
C GLY A 175 -30.00 11.41 -2.59
N VAL A 176 -28.83 10.77 -2.50
CA VAL A 176 -27.65 11.07 -3.32
C VAL A 176 -27.64 10.11 -4.53
N ARG A 177 -27.71 10.66 -5.74
CA ARG A 177 -27.72 9.84 -6.97
C ARG A 177 -26.32 9.35 -7.28
N CYS A 178 -26.14 8.03 -7.18
CA CYS A 178 -24.91 7.32 -7.50
C CYS A 178 -25.09 6.47 -8.76
N LEU A 179 -24.15 6.51 -9.70
CA LEU A 179 -24.14 5.65 -10.89
C LEU A 179 -22.78 4.95 -11.10
N LEU A 180 -22.82 3.82 -11.80
CA LEU A 180 -21.65 3.02 -12.16
C LEU A 180 -21.26 3.27 -13.63
N LEU A 181 -20.01 3.66 -13.87
CA LEU A 181 -19.42 3.83 -15.20
C LEU A 181 -18.40 2.71 -15.49
N LYS A 182 -18.75 1.83 -16.44
CA LYS A 182 -17.93 0.69 -16.88
C LYS A 182 -17.35 0.94 -18.28
N GLY A 183 -16.25 0.25 -18.61
CA GLY A 183 -15.61 0.36 -19.93
C GLY A 183 -16.43 -0.32 -21.04
N GLY A 184 -17.17 -1.38 -20.71
CA GLY A 184 -17.97 -2.16 -21.65
C GLY A 184 -19.43 -1.71 -21.88
N GLN A 185 -19.89 -0.60 -21.29
CA GLN A 185 -21.27 -0.12 -21.45
C GLN A 185 -21.51 0.40 -22.88
N THR A 186 -22.63 0.01 -23.50
CA THR A 186 -22.98 0.38 -24.87
C THR A 186 -23.74 1.71 -24.96
N GLY A 187 -23.72 2.32 -26.15
CA GLY A 187 -23.83 3.77 -26.38
C GLY A 187 -25.01 4.51 -25.74
N ARG A 188 -26.21 3.93 -25.64
CA ARG A 188 -27.38 4.64 -25.07
C ARG A 188 -27.28 4.82 -23.55
N GLU A 189 -27.01 3.73 -22.83
CA GLU A 189 -26.86 3.74 -21.38
C GLU A 189 -25.68 4.63 -20.96
N ARG A 190 -24.54 4.49 -21.66
CA ARG A 190 -23.38 5.36 -21.43
C ARG A 190 -23.71 6.82 -21.70
N GLY A 191 -24.42 7.13 -22.78
CA GLY A 191 -24.83 8.50 -23.13
C GLY A 191 -25.71 9.14 -22.04
N GLU A 192 -26.67 8.40 -21.48
CA GLU A 192 -27.52 8.86 -20.39
C GLU A 192 -26.72 9.12 -19.11
N ILE A 193 -25.75 8.26 -18.77
CA ILE A 193 -24.85 8.45 -17.64
C ILE A 193 -24.01 9.72 -17.83
N LEU A 194 -23.36 9.87 -18.99
CA LEU A 194 -22.50 11.03 -19.28
C LEU A 194 -23.29 12.34 -19.23
N ALA A 195 -24.50 12.37 -19.80
CA ALA A 195 -25.38 13.53 -19.73
C ALA A 195 -25.74 13.88 -18.28
N GLY A 196 -26.04 12.89 -17.45
CA GLY A 196 -26.34 13.09 -16.03
C GLY A 196 -25.14 13.58 -15.21
N ILE A 197 -23.92 13.14 -15.55
CA ILE A 197 -22.68 13.63 -14.94
C ILE A 197 -22.43 15.09 -15.32
N GLN A 198 -22.57 15.42 -16.62
CA GLN A 198 -22.35 16.76 -17.14
C GLN A 198 -23.39 17.77 -16.65
N SER A 199 -24.64 17.33 -16.44
CA SER A 199 -25.69 18.20 -15.90
C SER A 199 -25.62 18.38 -14.38
N GLY A 200 -24.77 17.62 -13.69
CA GLY A 200 -24.69 17.59 -12.22
C GLY A 200 -25.83 16.84 -11.53
N HIS A 201 -26.68 16.15 -12.30
CA HIS A 201 -27.79 15.38 -11.75
C HIS A 201 -27.32 14.09 -11.05
N VAL A 202 -26.15 13.58 -11.46
CA VAL A 202 -25.47 12.46 -10.82
C VAL A 202 -24.42 13.03 -9.85
N GLN A 203 -24.60 12.85 -8.54
CA GLN A 203 -23.67 13.39 -7.55
C GLN A 203 -22.45 12.48 -7.32
N VAL A 204 -22.60 11.16 -7.47
CA VAL A 204 -21.52 10.20 -7.25
C VAL A 204 -21.34 9.30 -8.46
N VAL A 205 -20.10 9.15 -8.92
CA VAL A 205 -19.76 8.21 -9.98
C VAL A 205 -18.74 7.21 -9.48
N VAL A 206 -19.08 5.92 -9.54
CA VAL A 206 -18.16 4.82 -9.26
C VAL A 206 -17.70 4.24 -10.59
N GLY A 207 -16.42 3.94 -10.76
CA GLY A 207 -15.95 3.39 -12.03
C GLY A 207 -14.50 2.96 -12.03
N THR A 208 -14.02 2.58 -13.21
CA THR A 208 -12.62 2.22 -13.45
C THR A 208 -11.88 3.37 -14.16
N HIS A 209 -10.82 3.07 -14.89
CA HIS A 209 -10.19 4.00 -15.83
C HIS A 209 -11.12 4.61 -16.87
N ALA A 210 -12.34 4.07 -17.05
CA ALA A 210 -13.38 4.73 -17.83
C ALA A 210 -13.63 6.19 -17.37
N LEU A 211 -13.46 6.49 -16.08
CA LEU A 211 -13.58 7.85 -15.53
C LEU A 211 -12.56 8.83 -16.08
N LEU A 212 -11.41 8.35 -16.58
CA LEU A 212 -10.34 9.18 -17.14
C LEU A 212 -10.55 9.52 -18.61
N GLN A 213 -11.49 8.87 -19.29
CA GLN A 213 -11.70 9.08 -20.72
C GLN A 213 -12.13 10.52 -21.02
N PRO A 214 -11.70 11.11 -22.15
CA PRO A 214 -11.86 12.54 -22.42
C PRO A 214 -13.32 13.00 -22.54
N ASP A 215 -14.25 12.08 -22.81
CA ASP A 215 -15.69 12.32 -22.95
C ASP A 215 -16.44 12.45 -21.60
N VAL A 216 -15.80 12.14 -20.48
CA VAL A 216 -16.41 12.27 -19.15
C VAL A 216 -16.15 13.67 -18.59
N HIS A 217 -17.19 14.50 -18.60
CA HIS A 217 -17.18 15.88 -18.10
C HIS A 217 -18.09 16.02 -16.88
N PHE A 218 -17.54 16.50 -15.77
CA PHE A 218 -18.30 16.77 -14.54
C PHE A 218 -18.78 18.22 -14.52
N ALA A 219 -19.97 18.46 -13.98
CA ALA A 219 -20.47 19.81 -13.73
C ALA A 219 -19.67 20.50 -12.61
N LYS A 220 -19.48 19.78 -11.49
CA LYS A 220 -18.80 20.30 -10.29
C LYS A 220 -18.01 19.22 -9.55
N LEU A 221 -17.00 18.61 -10.17
CA LEU A 221 -16.17 17.61 -9.49
C LEU A 221 -15.39 18.24 -8.33
N GLY A 222 -15.68 17.82 -7.09
CA GLY A 222 -15.02 18.32 -5.89
C GLY A 222 -14.12 17.30 -5.20
N LEU A 223 -14.40 16.01 -5.32
CA LEU A 223 -13.65 14.96 -4.64
C LEU A 223 -13.35 13.79 -5.59
N VAL A 224 -12.12 13.30 -5.55
CA VAL A 224 -11.65 12.12 -6.26
C VAL A 224 -11.10 11.13 -5.26
N ILE A 225 -11.62 9.91 -5.27
CA ILE A 225 -11.14 8.80 -4.46
C ILE A 225 -10.55 7.73 -5.36
N VAL A 226 -9.35 7.24 -5.03
CA VAL A 226 -8.67 6.17 -5.77
C VAL A 226 -8.42 5.00 -4.83
N ASP A 227 -9.00 3.84 -5.10
CA ASP A 227 -8.77 2.61 -4.34
C ASP A 227 -7.68 1.73 -4.96
N GLU A 228 -6.90 1.05 -4.12
CA GLU A 228 -5.81 0.12 -4.48
C GLU A 228 -4.81 0.69 -5.52
N GLN A 229 -4.14 1.79 -5.14
CA GLN A 229 -3.33 2.63 -6.03
C GLN A 229 -2.12 1.94 -6.69
N HIS A 230 -1.71 0.73 -6.30
CA HIS A 230 -0.49 0.11 -6.81
C HIS A 230 -0.53 -0.22 -8.32
N LYS A 231 -1.70 -0.09 -8.97
CA LYS A 231 -1.86 -0.18 -10.44
C LYS A 231 -2.01 1.19 -11.14
N PHE A 232 -2.12 2.29 -10.39
CA PHE A 232 -2.45 3.62 -10.91
C PHE A 232 -1.37 4.66 -10.60
N GLY A 233 -0.75 5.18 -11.66
CA GLY A 233 0.40 6.06 -11.57
C GLY A 233 0.07 7.53 -11.26
N VAL A 234 1.11 8.29 -10.95
CA VAL A 234 1.07 9.75 -10.68
C VAL A 234 0.38 10.54 -11.82
N LEU A 235 0.53 10.09 -13.07
CA LEU A 235 -0.01 10.73 -14.28
C LEU A 235 -1.55 10.74 -14.36
N GLN A 236 -2.20 9.71 -13.83
CA GLN A 236 -3.66 9.58 -13.91
C GLN A 236 -4.36 10.48 -12.87
N ARG A 237 -3.68 10.79 -11.76
CA ARG A 237 -4.13 11.79 -10.77
C ARG A 237 -4.15 13.19 -11.37
N ALA A 238 -3.15 13.53 -12.17
CA ALA A 238 -3.09 14.81 -12.90
C ALA A 238 -4.23 14.91 -13.93
N GLN A 239 -4.58 13.81 -14.61
CA GLN A 239 -5.68 13.80 -15.58
C GLN A 239 -7.06 14.05 -14.94
N LEU A 240 -7.33 13.51 -13.74
CA LEU A 240 -8.59 13.80 -13.03
C LEU A 240 -8.65 15.24 -12.53
N ARG A 241 -7.54 15.80 -12.08
CA ARG A 241 -7.46 17.23 -11.72
C ARG A 241 -7.77 18.12 -12.91
N GLY A 242 -7.30 17.75 -14.11
CA GLY A 242 -7.59 18.48 -15.35
C GLY A 242 -9.04 18.43 -15.83
N LYS A 243 -9.94 17.70 -15.13
CA LYS A 243 -11.37 17.62 -15.49
C LYS A 243 -12.27 18.67 -14.82
N ALA A 244 -11.73 19.44 -13.89
CA ALA A 244 -12.45 20.50 -13.21
C ALA A 244 -11.77 21.85 -13.48
N ALA A 245 -12.56 22.92 -13.41
CA ALA A 245 -12.03 24.29 -13.52
C ALA A 245 -11.23 24.72 -12.26
N TRP A 246 -11.35 23.96 -11.18
CA TRP A 246 -10.63 24.11 -9.91
C TRP A 246 -9.97 22.77 -9.55
N HIS A 247 -9.18 22.73 -8.49
CA HIS A 247 -8.50 21.51 -8.07
C HIS A 247 -9.34 20.70 -7.10
N PRO A 248 -9.87 19.53 -7.49
CA PRO A 248 -10.63 18.67 -6.59
C PRO A 248 -9.71 18.06 -5.53
N ASP A 249 -10.29 17.76 -4.38
CA ASP A 249 -9.63 17.00 -3.32
C ASP A 249 -9.35 15.57 -3.77
N VAL A 250 -8.20 15.02 -3.39
CA VAL A 250 -7.76 13.67 -3.75
C VAL A 250 -7.53 12.84 -2.49
N LEU A 251 -8.29 11.76 -2.37
CA LEU A 251 -8.14 10.73 -1.35
C LEU A 251 -7.69 9.42 -1.98
N VAL A 252 -6.51 8.94 -1.63
CA VAL A 252 -6.00 7.65 -2.08
C VAL A 252 -6.22 6.62 -0.97
N MET A 253 -6.71 5.44 -1.28
CA MET A 253 -6.82 4.32 -0.35
C MET A 253 -5.89 3.19 -0.74
N THR A 254 -5.26 2.55 0.25
CA THR A 254 -4.50 1.31 0.06
C THR A 254 -4.87 0.28 1.11
N ALA A 255 -5.04 -0.98 0.70
CA ALA A 255 -5.20 -2.08 1.66
C ALA A 255 -3.89 -2.77 2.00
N THR A 256 -2.82 -2.57 1.21
CA THR A 256 -1.48 -2.99 1.62
C THR A 256 -0.97 -2.00 2.66
N PRO A 257 -0.68 -2.45 3.88
CA PRO A 257 0.04 -1.63 4.83
C PRO A 257 1.43 -1.39 4.25
N ILE A 258 1.76 -0.13 4.02
CA ILE A 258 3.10 0.32 3.66
C ILE A 258 3.77 0.78 4.96
N PRO A 259 5.03 0.43 5.24
CA PRO A 259 5.72 0.96 6.41
C PRO A 259 5.60 2.48 6.41
N ARG A 260 5.29 3.10 7.57
CA ARG A 260 5.07 4.56 7.61
C ARG A 260 6.28 5.33 7.07
N THR A 261 7.47 4.80 7.29
CA THR A 261 8.75 5.31 6.75
C THR A 261 8.78 5.33 5.22
N LEU A 262 8.37 4.23 4.58
CA LEU A 262 8.24 4.16 3.13
C LEU A 262 7.11 5.05 2.62
N ALA A 263 5.96 5.08 3.29
CA ALA A 263 4.85 5.92 2.89
C ALA A 263 5.24 7.41 2.88
N MET A 264 5.93 7.87 3.92
CA MET A 264 6.44 9.24 4.04
C MET A 264 7.53 9.60 3.01
N THR A 265 8.18 8.60 2.42
CA THR A 265 9.27 8.81 1.44
C THR A 265 8.73 8.74 0.01
N LEU A 266 7.95 7.70 -0.29
CA LEU A 266 7.43 7.38 -1.63
C LEU A 266 6.18 8.19 -2.00
N TYR A 267 5.43 8.64 -0.99
CA TYR A 267 4.25 9.47 -1.15
C TYR A 267 4.41 10.75 -0.32
N GLY A 268 5.62 11.30 -0.24
CA GLY A 268 5.92 12.49 0.56
C GLY A 268 5.16 13.76 0.14
N ASP A 269 4.46 13.73 -1.00
CA ASP A 269 3.49 14.71 -1.47
C ASP A 269 2.09 14.55 -0.83
N LEU A 270 1.81 13.43 -0.15
CA LEU A 270 0.53 13.12 0.46
C LEU A 270 0.59 13.23 1.99
N ASP A 271 -0.45 13.81 2.59
CA ASP A 271 -0.73 13.59 3.99
C ASP A 271 -1.14 12.15 4.25
N VAL A 272 -0.80 11.57 5.40
CA VAL A 272 -1.12 10.16 5.70
C VAL A 272 -2.09 10.09 6.87
N SER A 273 -3.20 9.38 6.68
CA SER A 273 -4.13 8.99 7.75
C SER A 273 -4.16 7.47 7.87
N VAL A 274 -4.08 6.98 9.10
CA VAL A 274 -3.97 5.54 9.40
C VAL A 274 -5.18 5.06 10.21
N ILE A 275 -5.84 4.01 9.74
CA ILE A 275 -6.82 3.23 10.51
C ILE A 275 -6.10 2.02 11.11
N ASP A 276 -5.87 2.06 12.42
CA ASP A 276 -5.11 1.09 13.21
C ASP A 276 -6.00 0.17 14.08
N GLN A 277 -7.32 0.25 13.91
CA GLN A 277 -8.29 -0.58 14.65
C GLN A 277 -9.21 -1.34 13.68
N PHE A 278 -9.51 -2.59 14.03
CA PHE A 278 -10.54 -3.36 13.35
C PHE A 278 -11.93 -3.07 13.91
N PRO A 279 -12.99 -3.16 13.10
CA PRO A 279 -14.37 -3.10 13.58
C PRO A 279 -14.64 -4.15 14.66
N PRO A 280 -15.49 -3.83 15.66
CA PRO A 280 -15.87 -4.78 16.71
C PRO A 280 -16.51 -6.04 16.10
N GLY A 281 -16.16 -7.21 16.64
CA GLY A 281 -16.67 -8.52 16.19
C GLY A 281 -15.81 -9.25 15.16
N LYS A 282 -14.81 -8.60 14.56
CA LYS A 282 -13.84 -9.27 13.68
C LYS A 282 -12.91 -10.18 14.49
N LYS A 283 -12.99 -11.49 14.27
CA LYS A 283 -12.04 -12.45 14.85
C LYS A 283 -10.78 -12.49 13.98
N PRO A 284 -9.57 -12.44 14.56
CA PRO A 284 -8.35 -12.56 13.77
C PRO A 284 -8.25 -13.93 13.12
N VAL A 285 -7.66 -13.99 11.92
CA VAL A 285 -7.49 -15.24 11.17
C VAL A 285 -6.35 -16.04 11.77
N LYS A 286 -6.64 -17.24 12.28
CA LYS A 286 -5.63 -18.14 12.86
C LYS A 286 -4.73 -18.67 11.75
N THR A 287 -3.45 -18.28 11.79
CA THR A 287 -2.47 -18.67 10.78
C THR A 287 -1.66 -19.87 11.28
N MET A 288 -1.57 -20.93 10.47
CA MET A 288 -0.89 -22.18 10.82
C MET A 288 0.07 -22.60 9.70
N LEU A 289 1.26 -23.04 10.09
CA LEU A 289 2.31 -23.52 9.18
C LEU A 289 2.34 -25.04 9.16
N PHE A 290 2.30 -25.63 7.96
CA PHE A 290 2.37 -27.07 7.74
C PHE A 290 3.56 -27.38 6.82
N PRO A 291 4.57 -28.13 7.30
CA PRO A 291 5.55 -28.72 6.41
C PRO A 291 4.86 -29.65 5.40
N THR A 292 5.42 -29.84 4.20
CA THR A 292 4.81 -30.71 3.16
C THR A 292 4.46 -32.12 3.67
N GLY A 293 5.25 -32.68 4.60
CA GLY A 293 4.95 -33.98 5.23
C GLY A 293 3.70 -33.99 6.12
N GLN A 294 3.21 -32.82 6.55
CA GLN A 294 1.99 -32.62 7.34
C GLN A 294 0.82 -32.10 6.50
N ARG A 295 0.90 -32.14 5.17
CA ARG A 295 -0.18 -31.73 4.26
C ARG A 295 -1.55 -32.34 4.63
N LYS A 296 -1.57 -33.62 5.00
CA LYS A 296 -2.80 -34.32 5.43
C LYS A 296 -3.50 -33.67 6.63
N GLU A 297 -2.75 -33.05 7.52
CA GLU A 297 -3.31 -32.37 8.70
C GLU A 297 -3.98 -31.04 8.31
N ALA A 298 -3.37 -30.28 7.39
CA ALA A 298 -4.01 -29.11 6.81
C ALA A 298 -5.32 -29.48 6.08
N HIS A 299 -5.28 -30.57 5.30
CA HIS A 299 -6.45 -31.10 4.59
C HIS A 299 -7.57 -31.56 5.55
N ARG A 300 -7.22 -32.14 6.70
CA ARG A 300 -8.17 -32.52 7.75
C ARG A 300 -8.90 -31.30 8.32
N LEU A 301 -8.19 -30.20 8.55
CA LEU A 301 -8.78 -28.94 9.01
C LEU A 301 -9.68 -28.32 7.94
N LEU A 302 -9.24 -28.34 6.67
CA LEU A 302 -10.06 -27.91 5.54
C LEU A 302 -11.36 -28.71 5.48
N ARG A 303 -11.29 -30.05 5.50
CA ARG A 303 -12.47 -30.93 5.45
C ARG A 303 -13.46 -30.63 6.58
N LYS A 304 -12.97 -30.47 7.82
CA LYS A 304 -13.82 -30.15 8.98
C LYS A 304 -14.63 -28.87 8.77
N GLU A 305 -14.04 -27.86 8.14
CA GLU A 305 -14.73 -26.59 7.87
C GLU A 305 -15.74 -26.74 6.72
N LEU A 306 -15.42 -27.51 5.68
CA LEU A 306 -16.35 -27.82 4.59
C LEU A 306 -17.55 -28.66 5.06
N GLU A 307 -17.33 -29.64 5.93
CA GLU A 307 -18.39 -30.44 6.58
C GLU A 307 -19.31 -29.59 7.45
N ALA A 308 -18.79 -28.49 8.02
CA ALA A 308 -19.60 -27.50 8.71
C ALA A 308 -20.38 -26.56 7.76
N GLY A 309 -20.38 -26.86 6.45
CA GLY A 309 -21.11 -26.12 5.42
C GLY A 309 -20.43 -24.80 5.01
N ARG A 310 -19.15 -24.63 5.33
CA ARG A 310 -18.38 -23.42 5.03
C ARG A 310 -17.60 -23.56 3.73
N GLN A 311 -17.02 -22.46 3.27
CA GLN A 311 -16.30 -22.41 1.99
C GLN A 311 -14.81 -22.15 2.18
N ALA A 312 -14.02 -22.52 1.17
CA ALA A 312 -12.57 -22.40 1.22
C ALA A 312 -11.95 -21.89 -0.07
N TYR A 313 -10.84 -21.17 0.07
CA TYR A 313 -9.92 -20.84 -1.01
C TYR A 313 -8.70 -21.75 -0.94
N VAL A 314 -8.25 -22.23 -2.10
CA VAL A 314 -6.99 -22.96 -2.25
C VAL A 314 -6.13 -22.24 -3.29
N VAL A 315 -4.93 -21.82 -2.91
CA VAL A 315 -4.06 -21.00 -3.77
C VAL A 315 -2.76 -21.73 -4.08
N TYR A 316 -2.45 -21.80 -5.38
CA TYR A 316 -1.19 -22.31 -5.91
C TYR A 316 -0.37 -21.17 -6.52
N PRO A 317 0.95 -21.08 -6.29
CA PRO A 317 1.79 -20.05 -6.90
C PRO A 317 2.09 -20.35 -8.36
N LEU A 318 2.16 -19.30 -9.19
CA LEU A 318 2.72 -19.35 -10.55
C LEU A 318 4.22 -19.02 -10.53
N VAL A 319 5.01 -19.60 -11.44
CA VAL A 319 6.43 -19.28 -11.63
C VAL A 319 6.59 -18.51 -12.96
N GLU A 320 7.15 -17.30 -12.88
CA GLU A 320 7.15 -16.31 -13.99
C GLU A 320 7.90 -16.69 -15.29
N PRO A 321 8.77 -17.73 -15.40
CA PRO A 321 9.25 -18.17 -16.71
C PRO A 321 8.39 -19.25 -17.40
N SER A 322 7.44 -19.89 -16.70
CA SER A 322 6.84 -21.16 -17.16
C SER A 322 5.33 -21.29 -16.87
N GLU A 323 4.57 -20.21 -17.07
CA GLU A 323 3.12 -20.13 -16.85
C GLU A 323 2.29 -21.26 -17.51
N LYS A 324 2.75 -21.86 -18.62
CA LYS A 324 2.04 -23.00 -19.25
C LYS A 324 2.08 -24.27 -18.40
N ILE A 325 3.24 -24.57 -17.80
CA ILE A 325 3.47 -25.78 -17.01
C ILE A 325 2.78 -25.64 -15.65
N ASP A 326 2.85 -24.46 -15.04
CA ASP A 326 2.25 -24.20 -13.73
C ASP A 326 0.71 -24.17 -13.77
N LEU A 327 0.12 -23.70 -14.88
CA LEU A 327 -1.32 -23.77 -15.10
C LEU A 327 -1.79 -25.23 -15.14
N GLN A 328 -1.06 -26.09 -15.85
CA GLN A 328 -1.37 -27.50 -15.96
C GLN A 328 -1.23 -28.20 -14.60
N ALA A 329 -0.15 -27.91 -13.85
CA ALA A 329 0.04 -28.43 -12.50
C ALA A 329 -1.09 -28.01 -11.54
N ALA A 330 -1.63 -26.81 -11.67
CA ALA A 330 -2.76 -26.36 -10.85
C ALA A 330 -4.10 -26.98 -11.24
N VAL A 331 -4.33 -27.25 -12.54
CA VAL A 331 -5.50 -28.00 -13.01
C VAL A 331 -5.43 -29.43 -12.47
N GLU A 332 -4.29 -30.10 -12.62
CA GLU A 332 -4.07 -31.45 -12.11
C GLU A 332 -4.22 -31.51 -10.58
N ALA A 333 -3.68 -30.52 -9.85
CA ALA A 333 -3.84 -30.43 -8.41
C ALA A 333 -5.29 -30.16 -7.99
N ALA A 334 -6.04 -29.37 -8.76
CA ALA A 334 -7.46 -29.13 -8.52
C ALA A 334 -8.29 -30.40 -8.73
N GLU A 335 -7.96 -31.21 -9.74
CA GLU A 335 -8.60 -32.51 -9.99
C GLU A 335 -8.30 -33.50 -8.85
N GLN A 336 -7.04 -33.59 -8.41
CA GLN A 336 -6.66 -34.43 -7.27
C GLN A 336 -7.40 -34.01 -5.99
N LEU A 337 -7.51 -32.71 -5.72
CA LEU A 337 -8.28 -32.20 -4.58
C LEU A 337 -9.77 -32.50 -4.73
N ARG A 338 -10.33 -32.39 -5.94
CA ARG A 338 -11.74 -32.72 -6.19
C ARG A 338 -12.01 -34.20 -5.89
N GLU A 339 -11.11 -35.11 -6.26
CA GLU A 339 -11.21 -36.53 -5.93
C GLU A 339 -11.07 -36.76 -4.42
N GLU A 340 -10.05 -36.16 -3.78
CA GLU A 340 -9.78 -36.33 -2.35
C GLU A 340 -10.96 -35.82 -1.50
N PHE A 341 -11.55 -34.68 -1.85
CA PHE A 341 -12.60 -33.99 -1.09
C PHE A 341 -14.01 -34.21 -1.63
N SER A 342 -14.26 -35.29 -2.38
CA SER A 342 -15.63 -35.69 -2.72
C SER A 342 -16.49 -35.84 -1.44
N PRO A 343 -17.76 -35.34 -1.39
CA PRO A 343 -18.58 -34.82 -2.50
C PRO A 343 -18.61 -33.28 -2.65
N PHE A 344 -17.64 -32.53 -2.11
CA PHE A 344 -17.65 -31.06 -2.18
C PHE A 344 -17.47 -30.54 -3.62
N ARG A 345 -18.05 -29.37 -3.93
CA ARG A 345 -18.02 -28.78 -5.27
C ARG A 345 -16.82 -27.85 -5.43
N PHE A 346 -16.05 -28.06 -6.50
CA PHE A 346 -14.81 -27.34 -6.77
C PHE A 346 -14.93 -26.44 -8.01
N GLY A 347 -14.50 -25.19 -7.86
CA GLY A 347 -14.32 -24.22 -8.94
C GLY A 347 -12.84 -23.94 -9.18
N LEU A 348 -12.48 -23.59 -10.41
CA LEU A 348 -11.12 -23.24 -10.80
C LEU A 348 -11.07 -21.80 -11.33
N LEU A 349 -10.09 -21.03 -10.87
CA LEU A 349 -9.86 -19.66 -11.31
C LEU A 349 -8.39 -19.44 -11.66
N HIS A 350 -8.11 -19.11 -12.92
CA HIS A 350 -6.75 -18.81 -13.36
C HIS A 350 -6.67 -17.58 -14.26
N GLY A 351 -5.48 -16.98 -14.35
CA GLY A 351 -5.24 -15.73 -15.09
C GLY A 351 -5.70 -15.74 -16.54
N ARG A 352 -5.65 -16.91 -17.21
CA ARG A 352 -6.06 -17.07 -18.62
C ARG A 352 -7.57 -17.20 -18.87
N LEU A 353 -8.41 -17.34 -17.84
CA LEU A 353 -9.86 -17.40 -18.05
C LEU A 353 -10.35 -16.06 -18.61
N PRO A 354 -11.25 -16.07 -19.61
CA PRO A 354 -11.98 -14.88 -20.03
C PRO A 354 -12.67 -14.20 -18.84
N SER A 355 -12.71 -12.86 -18.85
CA SER A 355 -13.28 -12.07 -17.74
C SER A 355 -14.72 -12.48 -17.39
N ARG A 356 -15.54 -12.83 -18.38
CA ARG A 356 -16.92 -13.30 -18.21
C ARG A 356 -16.99 -14.64 -17.45
N GLU A 357 -16.09 -15.58 -17.76
CA GLU A 357 -16.02 -16.87 -17.07
C GLU A 357 -15.52 -16.71 -15.63
N LYS A 358 -14.51 -15.86 -15.42
CA LYS A 358 -14.06 -15.51 -14.06
C LYS A 358 -15.23 -14.97 -13.22
N GLN A 359 -15.99 -14.02 -13.77
CA GLN A 359 -17.17 -13.47 -13.09
C GLN A 359 -18.22 -14.54 -12.77
N ALA A 360 -18.49 -15.46 -13.71
CA ALA A 360 -19.45 -16.53 -13.49
C ALA A 360 -19.02 -17.48 -12.36
N VAL A 361 -17.78 -18.00 -12.39
CA VAL A 361 -17.25 -18.88 -11.34
C VAL A 361 -17.27 -18.18 -9.97
N MET A 362 -16.99 -16.88 -9.95
CA MET A 362 -17.00 -16.10 -8.72
C MET A 362 -18.40 -15.84 -8.17
N ALA A 363 -19.38 -15.62 -9.04
CA ALA A 363 -20.79 -15.54 -8.64
C ALA A 363 -21.26 -16.87 -8.05
N GLN A 364 -20.95 -17.99 -8.71
CA GLN A 364 -21.26 -19.34 -8.22
C GLN A 364 -20.62 -19.62 -6.85
N PHE A 365 -19.38 -19.18 -6.64
CA PHE A 365 -18.74 -19.28 -5.34
C PHE A 365 -19.44 -18.40 -4.29
N LYS A 366 -19.84 -17.17 -4.63
CA LYS A 366 -20.58 -16.32 -3.69
C LYS A 366 -21.95 -16.91 -3.29
N GLU A 367 -22.67 -17.50 -4.24
CA GLU A 367 -23.99 -18.11 -4.04
C GLU A 367 -23.92 -19.52 -3.41
N LYS A 368 -22.73 -19.97 -2.99
CA LYS A 368 -22.51 -21.31 -2.41
C LYS A 368 -22.91 -22.44 -3.36
N GLU A 369 -22.76 -22.23 -4.66
CA GLU A 369 -22.79 -23.31 -5.66
C GLU A 369 -21.44 -24.05 -5.74
N ILE A 370 -20.37 -23.37 -5.32
CA ILE A 370 -19.02 -23.92 -5.22
C ILE A 370 -18.58 -23.85 -3.76
N ASP A 371 -18.08 -24.95 -3.22
CA ASP A 371 -17.62 -25.04 -1.83
C ASP A 371 -16.13 -24.68 -1.70
N VAL A 372 -15.32 -25.05 -2.70
CA VAL A 372 -13.88 -24.79 -2.75
C VAL A 372 -13.48 -24.09 -4.04
N LEU A 373 -12.86 -22.92 -3.94
CA LEU A 373 -12.30 -22.20 -5.08
C LEU A 373 -10.79 -22.37 -5.15
N VAL A 374 -10.31 -23.05 -6.19
CA VAL A 374 -8.88 -23.24 -6.47
C VAL A 374 -8.40 -22.12 -7.39
N ALA A 375 -7.31 -21.44 -7.04
CA ALA A 375 -6.77 -20.32 -7.80
C ALA A 375 -5.25 -20.35 -7.96
N THR A 376 -4.74 -19.95 -9.13
CA THR A 376 -3.29 -19.86 -9.41
C THR A 376 -2.70 -18.47 -9.28
N THR A 377 -3.53 -17.45 -9.45
CA THR A 377 -3.12 -16.06 -9.32
C THR A 377 -3.46 -15.60 -7.91
N VAL A 378 -2.63 -14.73 -7.32
CA VAL A 378 -2.98 -13.96 -6.11
C VAL A 378 -4.36 -13.40 -6.39
N VAL A 379 -5.38 -13.84 -5.66
CA VAL A 379 -6.79 -13.65 -6.03
C VAL A 379 -7.06 -12.14 -6.15
N GLU A 380 -6.93 -11.64 -7.38
CA GLU A 380 -6.94 -10.21 -7.72
C GLU A 380 -8.36 -9.64 -7.63
N VAL A 381 -9.34 -10.50 -7.43
CA VAL A 381 -10.72 -10.11 -7.47
C VAL A 381 -11.22 -9.90 -6.04
N GLY A 382 -11.80 -8.72 -5.82
CA GLY A 382 -12.27 -8.13 -4.57
C GLY A 382 -13.29 -8.94 -3.75
N LEU A 383 -13.57 -10.20 -4.10
CA LEU A 383 -14.73 -10.94 -3.60
C LEU A 383 -14.74 -11.02 -2.07
N ASP A 384 -15.83 -10.53 -1.50
CA ASP A 384 -16.16 -10.70 -0.09
C ASP A 384 -17.14 -11.87 0.04
N VAL A 385 -16.67 -12.99 0.60
CA VAL A 385 -17.49 -14.17 0.86
C VAL A 385 -17.49 -14.43 2.36
N HIS A 386 -18.54 -13.97 3.05
CA HIS A 386 -18.65 -14.08 4.50
C HIS A 386 -18.59 -15.53 5.01
N ASN A 387 -19.04 -16.50 4.20
CA ASN A 387 -19.04 -17.93 4.52
C ASN A 387 -17.68 -18.62 4.24
N ALA A 388 -16.70 -17.91 3.66
CA ALA A 388 -15.37 -18.43 3.43
C ALA A 388 -14.51 -18.32 4.71
N THR A 389 -14.18 -19.47 5.31
CA THR A 389 -13.41 -19.53 6.56
C THR A 389 -12.01 -20.07 6.39
N VAL A 390 -11.69 -20.76 5.30
CA VAL A 390 -10.35 -21.35 5.11
C VAL A 390 -9.65 -20.75 3.90
N MET A 391 -8.42 -20.27 4.11
CA MET A 391 -7.47 -19.91 3.06
C MET A 391 -6.31 -20.91 3.14
N LEU A 392 -6.22 -21.82 2.17
CA LEU A 392 -5.11 -22.78 2.06
C LEU A 392 -4.15 -22.32 0.97
N ILE A 393 -2.87 -22.20 1.29
CA ILE A 393 -1.83 -21.75 0.35
C ILE A 393 -0.79 -22.86 0.23
N GLU A 394 -0.69 -23.43 -0.96
CA GLU A 394 0.35 -24.40 -1.31
C GLU A 394 1.65 -23.67 -1.66
N HIS A 395 2.79 -24.30 -1.37
CA HIS A 395 4.12 -23.72 -1.62
C HIS A 395 4.27 -22.27 -1.12
N ALA A 396 3.84 -22.01 0.11
CA ALA A 396 3.78 -20.68 0.71
C ALA A 396 5.16 -19.95 0.71
N GLU A 397 6.26 -20.70 0.65
CA GLU A 397 7.62 -20.15 0.50
C GLU A 397 7.84 -19.35 -0.80
N ARG A 398 6.93 -19.43 -1.77
CA ARG A 398 7.02 -18.71 -3.04
C ARG A 398 6.32 -17.33 -3.00
N PHE A 399 5.45 -17.08 -2.03
CA PHE A 399 4.69 -15.82 -1.92
C PHE A 399 5.36 -14.78 -1.03
N GLY A 400 5.29 -13.50 -1.41
CA GLY A 400 5.72 -12.40 -0.54
C GLY A 400 4.81 -12.14 0.65
N LEU A 401 5.28 -11.41 1.68
CA LEU A 401 4.45 -11.09 2.86
C LEU A 401 3.22 -10.29 2.50
N ALA A 402 3.36 -9.27 1.64
CA ALA A 402 2.23 -8.47 1.18
C ALA A 402 1.16 -9.34 0.48
N GLN A 403 1.59 -10.27 -0.38
CA GLN A 403 0.67 -11.20 -1.06
C GLN A 403 -0.01 -12.15 -0.07
N LEU A 404 0.75 -12.75 0.86
CA LEU A 404 0.22 -13.63 1.91
C LEU A 404 -0.80 -12.89 2.79
N HIS A 405 -0.51 -11.63 3.16
CA HIS A 405 -1.39 -10.78 3.96
C HIS A 405 -2.70 -10.47 3.23
N GLN A 406 -2.63 -10.08 1.95
CA GLN A 406 -3.82 -9.88 1.11
C GLN A 406 -4.67 -11.15 1.03
N LEU A 407 -4.05 -12.31 0.80
CA LEU A 407 -4.75 -13.60 0.73
C LEU A 407 -5.41 -13.95 2.07
N ARG A 408 -4.69 -13.83 3.20
CA ARG A 408 -5.25 -14.02 4.55
C ARG A 408 -6.45 -13.12 4.82
N GLY A 409 -6.43 -11.87 4.34
CA GLY A 409 -7.52 -10.91 4.48
C GLY A 409 -8.80 -11.23 3.66
N ARG A 410 -8.79 -12.29 2.84
CA ARG A 410 -9.97 -12.76 2.08
C ARG A 410 -10.88 -13.70 2.87
N VAL A 411 -10.43 -14.21 4.02
CA VAL A 411 -11.21 -15.14 4.86
C VAL A 411 -11.47 -14.55 6.25
N GLY A 412 -12.44 -15.13 6.97
CA GLY A 412 -12.75 -14.70 8.34
C GLY A 412 -13.51 -13.36 8.40
N ARG A 413 -14.31 -13.07 7.37
CA ARG A 413 -15.17 -11.88 7.28
C ARG A 413 -16.58 -12.07 7.83
N GLY A 414 -16.91 -13.28 8.27
CA GLY A 414 -18.18 -13.63 8.92
C GLY A 414 -18.05 -13.81 10.43
N LEU A 415 -19.07 -14.39 11.05
CA LEU A 415 -19.11 -14.67 12.50
C LEU A 415 -18.17 -15.81 12.93
N HIS A 416 -17.78 -16.65 11.97
CA HIS A 416 -16.99 -17.85 12.20
C HIS A 416 -15.48 -17.55 12.18
N GLN A 417 -14.72 -18.37 12.89
CA GLN A 417 -13.27 -18.27 12.97
C GLN A 417 -12.65 -18.53 11.59
N GLY A 418 -11.86 -17.58 11.08
CA GLY A 418 -11.05 -17.78 9.88
C GLY A 418 -9.76 -18.54 10.17
N TYR A 419 -9.29 -19.33 9.21
CA TYR A 419 -8.06 -20.10 9.23
C TYR A 419 -7.23 -19.84 7.97
N CYS A 420 -5.93 -19.58 8.14
CA CYS A 420 -4.96 -19.47 7.05
C CYS A 420 -3.95 -20.61 7.18
N LEU A 421 -4.03 -21.61 6.31
CA LEU A 421 -3.22 -22.82 6.32
C LEU A 421 -2.13 -22.69 5.27
N LEU A 422 -0.87 -22.65 5.70
CA LEU A 422 0.28 -22.43 4.81
C LEU A 422 1.10 -23.70 4.70
N ILE A 423 1.08 -24.34 3.53
CA ILE A 423 1.87 -25.54 3.25
C ILE A 423 3.21 -25.11 2.65
N HIS A 424 4.32 -25.62 3.21
CA HIS A 424 5.66 -25.21 2.79
C HIS A 424 6.69 -26.34 2.78
N ALA A 425 7.72 -26.20 1.93
CA ALA A 425 8.80 -27.19 1.76
C ALA A 425 10.05 -26.94 2.64
N LEU A 426 10.01 -25.94 3.54
CA LEU A 426 11.19 -25.44 4.25
C LEU A 426 11.67 -26.25 5.48
N GLY A 427 11.07 -27.41 5.80
CA GLY A 427 11.40 -28.19 7.01
C GLY A 427 10.83 -27.57 8.29
N LYS A 428 11.46 -27.76 9.46
CA LYS A 428 11.00 -27.12 10.72
C LYS A 428 11.31 -25.61 10.70
N ILE A 429 10.30 -24.79 10.97
CA ILE A 429 10.44 -23.34 11.19
C ILE A 429 10.39 -23.09 12.70
N PRO A 430 11.49 -22.62 13.33
CA PRO A 430 11.47 -22.31 14.76
C PRO A 430 10.60 -21.09 15.05
N PRO A 431 10.12 -20.90 16.30
CA PRO A 431 9.38 -19.70 16.70
C PRO A 431 10.18 -18.43 16.39
N TYR A 432 9.50 -17.34 15.98
CA TYR A 432 10.15 -16.07 15.62
C TYR A 432 11.09 -15.54 16.71
N SER A 433 10.72 -15.67 17.98
CA SER A 433 11.55 -15.28 19.13
C SER A 433 12.91 -16.01 19.21
N GLN A 434 13.08 -17.11 18.48
CA GLN A 434 14.31 -17.90 18.40
C GLN A 434 15.00 -17.79 17.03
N GLN A 435 14.44 -17.01 16.10
CA GLN A 435 15.05 -16.77 14.79
C GLN A 435 16.07 -15.63 14.94
N MET A 436 17.36 -15.96 14.77
CA MET A 436 18.44 -14.98 14.85
C MET A 436 18.18 -13.77 13.95
N PRO A 437 18.46 -12.53 14.40
CA PRO A 437 18.54 -11.40 13.50
C PRO A 437 19.57 -11.71 12.41
N MET A 438 19.19 -11.59 11.14
CA MET A 438 20.20 -11.57 10.07
C MET A 438 21.14 -10.41 10.39
N LYS A 439 22.39 -10.72 10.72
CA LYS A 439 23.48 -9.74 10.58
C LYS A 439 23.47 -9.37 9.10
N LEU A 440 23.21 -8.10 8.80
CA LEU A 440 23.41 -7.50 7.48
C LEU A 440 24.91 -7.47 7.19
N GLU A 441 25.50 -8.63 6.95
CA GLU A 441 26.82 -8.73 6.32
C GLU A 441 26.59 -8.88 4.83
N ALA A 442 26.89 -7.79 4.10
CA ALA A 442 27.43 -7.74 2.74
C ALA A 442 26.72 -6.71 1.85
N GLY A 443 27.34 -5.54 1.74
CA GLY A 443 27.06 -4.60 0.65
C GLY A 443 27.61 -5.08 -0.69
N GLN A 444 26.91 -4.70 -1.76
CA GLN A 444 27.31 -4.33 -3.14
C GLN A 444 28.46 -5.04 -3.91
N LYS A 445 29.20 -5.99 -3.35
CA LYS A 445 30.10 -6.90 -4.11
C LYS A 445 29.51 -8.30 -4.30
N PHE A 446 28.40 -8.61 -3.63
CA PHE A 446 27.76 -9.93 -3.66
C PHE A 446 26.78 -10.12 -4.84
N ALA A 447 26.41 -9.06 -5.56
CA ALA A 447 25.40 -9.14 -6.62
C ALA A 447 25.87 -9.86 -7.89
N ASP A 448 27.16 -9.80 -8.20
CA ASP A 448 27.68 -10.31 -9.49
C ASP A 448 28.14 -11.79 -9.45
N GLU A 449 28.32 -12.39 -8.26
CA GLU A 449 28.82 -13.78 -8.14
C GLU A 449 27.74 -14.82 -7.73
N ILE A 450 26.55 -14.42 -7.28
CA ILE A 450 25.53 -15.37 -6.74
C ILE A 450 24.76 -16.15 -7.82
N ILE A 451 24.83 -15.76 -9.10
CA ILE A 451 23.92 -16.34 -10.11
C ILE A 451 24.15 -17.86 -10.31
N ASN A 452 25.26 -18.46 -9.88
CA ASN A 452 25.53 -19.90 -10.10
C ASN A 452 26.18 -20.71 -8.94
N SER A 453 25.80 -20.51 -7.66
CA SER A 453 26.32 -21.37 -6.58
C SER A 453 25.29 -21.84 -5.53
N SER A 454 25.61 -22.96 -4.89
CA SER A 454 24.84 -23.65 -3.83
C SER A 454 24.47 -22.75 -2.64
N GLU A 455 25.19 -21.64 -2.45
CA GLU A 455 25.02 -20.69 -1.35
C GLU A 455 23.81 -19.74 -1.56
N GLY A 456 23.49 -19.37 -2.80
CA GLY A 456 22.31 -18.56 -3.11
C GLY A 456 20.98 -19.24 -2.75
N LYS A 457 20.91 -20.58 -2.89
CA LYS A 457 19.76 -21.38 -2.45
C LYS A 457 19.61 -21.42 -0.93
N ALA A 458 20.71 -21.40 -0.18
CA ALA A 458 20.69 -21.39 1.28
C ALA A 458 20.20 -20.02 1.81
N PHE A 459 20.66 -18.92 1.22
CA PHE A 459 20.24 -17.56 1.58
C PHE A 459 18.74 -17.31 1.29
N SER A 460 18.26 -17.71 0.11
CA SER A 460 16.84 -17.62 -0.26
C SER A 460 15.94 -18.46 0.67
N ARG A 461 16.38 -19.67 1.05
CA ARG A 461 15.65 -20.52 2.02
C ARG A 461 15.63 -19.93 3.44
N SER A 462 16.72 -19.31 3.90
CA SER A 462 16.79 -18.62 5.20
C SER A 462 15.78 -17.46 5.27
N THR A 463 15.76 -16.65 4.21
CA THR A 463 14.84 -15.51 4.03
C THR A 463 13.38 -15.96 4.03
N ALA A 464 13.05 -17.02 3.29
CA ALA A 464 11.68 -17.56 3.23
C ALA A 464 11.20 -18.14 4.58
N ARG A 465 12.08 -18.78 5.37
CA ARG A 465 11.74 -19.29 6.71
C ARG A 465 11.39 -18.17 7.68
N ARG A 466 12.21 -17.10 7.70
CA ARG A 466 11.93 -15.93 8.53
C ARG A 466 10.60 -15.29 8.16
N ARG A 467 10.38 -15.14 6.85
CA ARG A 467 9.15 -14.58 6.29
C ARG A 467 7.89 -15.32 6.77
N LEU A 468 7.83 -16.64 6.58
CA LEU A 468 6.69 -17.44 7.01
C LEU A 468 6.54 -17.47 8.54
N GLY A 469 7.64 -17.49 9.29
CA GLY A 469 7.63 -17.42 10.75
C GLY A 469 7.03 -16.12 11.28
N VAL A 470 7.46 -14.98 10.74
CA VAL A 470 6.87 -13.66 11.03
C VAL A 470 5.37 -13.65 10.71
N PHE A 471 5.01 -14.13 9.52
CA PHE A 471 3.62 -14.12 9.06
C PHE A 471 2.67 -14.93 9.95
N ALA A 472 3.14 -16.08 10.46
CA ALA A 472 2.32 -16.94 11.31
C ALA A 472 2.06 -16.36 12.71
N GLN A 473 2.94 -15.47 13.20
CA GLN A 473 2.86 -14.92 14.56
C GLN A 473 2.34 -13.47 14.60
N CYS A 474 2.34 -12.79 13.46
CA CYS A 474 1.96 -11.38 13.38
C CYS A 474 0.63 -11.22 12.64
N GLU A 475 -0.38 -10.75 13.36
CA GLU A 475 -1.71 -10.46 12.81
C GLU A 475 -1.80 -9.04 12.26
N ASP A 476 -1.01 -8.10 12.78
CA ASP A 476 -0.98 -6.71 12.34
C ASP A 476 -0.27 -6.55 11.00
N GLY A 477 -1.03 -6.13 9.98
CA GLY A 477 -0.50 -5.85 8.67
C GLY A 477 0.62 -4.79 8.62
N PHE A 478 0.59 -3.77 9.51
CA PHE A 478 1.63 -2.75 9.55
C PHE A 478 2.97 -3.31 10.04
N ALA A 479 2.93 -4.09 11.12
CA ALA A 479 4.10 -4.78 11.63
C ALA A 479 4.66 -5.80 10.61
N LEU A 480 3.78 -6.50 9.87
CA LEU A 480 4.20 -7.37 8.76
C LEU A 480 4.91 -6.61 7.64
N ALA A 481 4.43 -5.41 7.29
CA ALA A 481 5.04 -4.59 6.26
C ALA A 481 6.43 -4.07 6.69
N GLU A 482 6.59 -3.68 7.95
CA GLU A 482 7.89 -3.29 8.50
C GLU A 482 8.89 -4.45 8.48
N GLU A 483 8.46 -5.67 8.85
CA GLU A 483 9.31 -6.85 8.75
C GLU A 483 9.62 -7.23 7.30
N ASP A 484 8.66 -7.10 6.36
CA ASP A 484 8.94 -7.36 4.92
C ASP A 484 9.99 -6.40 4.38
N LEU A 485 9.94 -5.12 4.78
CA LEU A 485 10.96 -4.14 4.45
C LEU A 485 12.33 -4.52 5.02
N LYS A 486 12.40 -4.96 6.29
CA LYS A 486 13.66 -5.44 6.91
C LYS A 486 14.19 -6.71 6.24
N ILE A 487 13.32 -7.57 5.72
CA ILE A 487 13.70 -8.85 5.09
C ILE A 487 14.17 -8.65 3.64
N ARG A 488 13.49 -7.79 2.87
CA ARG A 488 13.75 -7.59 1.42
C ARG A 488 14.72 -6.45 1.13
N GLY A 489 14.88 -5.51 2.06
CA GLY A 489 15.51 -4.22 1.79
C GLY A 489 14.61 -3.30 0.93
N PRO A 490 14.88 -1.98 0.92
CA PRO A 490 14.01 -0.98 0.29
C PRO A 490 13.86 -1.12 -1.24
N GLY A 491 14.84 -1.71 -1.94
CA GLY A 491 14.87 -1.76 -3.42
C GLY A 491 13.88 -2.73 -4.10
N HIS A 492 13.33 -3.73 -3.38
CA HIS A 492 12.47 -4.76 -3.97
C HIS A 492 10.98 -4.66 -3.58
N VAL A 493 10.62 -3.83 -2.61
CA VAL A 493 9.25 -3.82 -2.03
C VAL A 493 8.25 -3.12 -2.93
N LEU A 494 8.68 -2.17 -3.77
CA LEU A 494 7.82 -1.43 -4.68
C LEU A 494 8.58 -1.18 -5.98
N GLY A 495 7.93 -1.40 -7.13
CA GLY A 495 8.52 -1.21 -8.46
C GLY A 495 9.04 0.21 -8.64
N VAL A 496 10.35 0.39 -8.39
CA VAL A 496 11.09 1.67 -8.35
C VAL A 496 11.12 2.39 -9.72
N LYS A 497 10.53 1.82 -10.77
CA LYS A 497 10.50 2.42 -12.11
C LYS A 497 9.64 3.68 -12.25
N GLN A 498 8.77 4.02 -11.29
CA GLN A 498 7.85 5.16 -11.44
C GLN A 498 8.35 6.49 -10.83
N TRP A 499 9.36 6.44 -9.95
CA TRP A 499 10.00 7.62 -9.37
C TRP A 499 11.50 7.49 -9.66
N GLY A 500 11.95 8.01 -10.81
CA GLY A 500 13.29 7.76 -11.36
C GLY A 500 14.39 7.64 -10.29
N ASP A 501 14.95 6.43 -10.17
CA ASP A 501 15.99 5.98 -9.23
C ASP A 501 16.41 7.02 -8.18
N ILE A 502 15.73 7.02 -7.02
CA ILE A 502 16.28 7.65 -5.81
C ILE A 502 17.26 6.64 -5.21
N ASP A 503 18.48 6.62 -5.75
CA ASP A 503 19.56 5.80 -5.22
C ASP A 503 20.21 6.50 -4.02
N PHE A 504 19.91 6.00 -2.83
CA PHE A 504 20.69 6.29 -1.64
C PHE A 504 22.03 5.57 -1.72
N ARG A 505 23.14 6.29 -1.47
CA ARG A 505 24.47 5.69 -1.47
C ARG A 505 24.80 5.07 -0.12
N VAL A 506 24.26 5.65 0.95
CA VAL A 506 24.57 5.23 2.33
C VAL A 506 23.31 5.00 3.15
N ALA A 507 22.27 5.81 2.96
CA ALA A 507 21.04 5.64 3.71
C ALA A 507 20.30 4.36 3.32
N ASP A 508 19.74 3.69 4.32
CA ASP A 508 18.83 2.55 4.12
C ASP A 508 17.53 2.84 4.87
N LEU A 509 16.40 2.93 4.14
CA LEU A 509 15.11 3.30 4.71
C LEU A 509 14.59 2.32 5.77
N ALA A 510 15.03 1.06 5.74
CA ALA A 510 14.68 0.06 6.74
C ALA A 510 15.53 0.23 8.00
N ARG A 511 16.86 0.33 7.83
CA ARG A 511 17.83 0.49 8.93
C ARG A 511 17.69 1.84 9.63
N ASP A 512 17.53 2.91 8.86
CA ASP A 512 17.68 4.29 9.31
C ASP A 512 16.34 4.96 9.64
N THR A 513 15.32 4.18 9.99
CA THR A 513 13.97 4.68 10.34
C THR A 513 13.99 5.84 11.34
N VAL A 514 14.81 5.75 12.39
CA VAL A 514 14.94 6.81 13.41
C VAL A 514 15.57 8.07 12.83
N LEU A 515 16.54 7.94 11.92
CA LEU A 515 17.14 9.08 11.23
C LEU A 515 16.16 9.73 10.27
N LEU A 516 15.36 8.95 9.55
CA LEU A 516 14.33 9.46 8.64
C LEU A 516 13.28 10.30 9.37
N ILE A 517 12.79 9.82 10.52
CA ILE A 517 11.82 10.58 11.34
C ILE A 517 12.43 11.90 11.79
N LYS A 518 13.68 11.88 12.28
CA LYS A 518 14.40 13.10 12.67
C LYS A 518 14.62 14.03 11.48
N ALA A 519 15.03 13.50 10.33
CA ALA A 519 15.25 14.26 9.11
C ALA A 519 13.97 15.01 8.68
N LYS A 520 12.81 14.34 8.74
CA LYS A 520 11.52 14.99 8.47
C LYS A 520 11.23 16.12 9.46
N GLN A 521 11.34 15.85 10.76
CA GLN A 521 11.05 16.84 11.78
C GLN A 521 11.93 18.09 11.59
N MET A 522 13.24 17.89 11.41
CA MET A 522 14.19 18.98 11.23
C MET A 522 13.97 19.72 9.90
N ALA A 523 13.50 19.04 8.85
CA ALA A 523 13.17 19.70 7.59
C ALA A 523 11.96 20.63 7.74
N VAL A 524 10.92 20.19 8.45
CA VAL A 524 9.74 21.01 8.76
C VAL A 524 10.14 22.20 9.63
N GLU A 525 10.85 21.97 10.74
CA GLU A 525 11.31 23.04 11.63
C GLU A 525 12.21 24.07 10.91
N LEU A 526 13.03 23.62 9.96
CA LEU A 526 13.87 24.51 9.15
C LEU A 526 13.00 25.37 8.24
N LEU A 527 12.05 24.78 7.52
CA LEU A 527 11.16 25.50 6.60
C LEU A 527 10.13 26.40 7.30
N GLU A 528 9.81 26.15 8.58
CA GLU A 528 9.00 27.09 9.39
C GLU A 528 9.79 28.37 9.70
N ARG A 529 11.11 28.27 9.85
CA ARG A 529 11.99 29.42 10.15
C ARG A 529 12.48 30.12 8.90
N ASP A 530 12.79 29.37 7.85
CA ASP A 530 13.34 29.86 6.59
C ASP A 530 12.72 29.12 5.39
N PRO A 531 11.45 29.42 5.03
CA PRO A 531 10.72 28.71 3.98
C PRO A 531 11.41 28.71 2.61
N ALA A 532 12.16 29.78 2.31
CA ALA A 532 12.82 29.97 1.02
C ALA A 532 14.34 29.71 1.05
N LEU A 533 14.86 29.20 2.19
CA LEU A 533 16.28 28.93 2.39
C LEU A 533 17.17 30.15 2.08
N ILE A 534 16.79 31.33 2.57
CA ILE A 534 17.44 32.62 2.29
C ILE A 534 18.58 32.89 3.29
N LEU A 535 18.53 32.31 4.48
CA LEU A 535 19.55 32.56 5.50
C LEU A 535 20.94 32.12 5.02
N PRO A 536 22.02 32.87 5.38
CA PRO A 536 23.37 32.57 4.90
C PRO A 536 23.84 31.13 5.17
N GLU A 537 23.46 30.58 6.32
CA GLU A 537 23.76 29.21 6.74
C GLU A 537 23.05 28.13 5.93
N HIS A 538 22.03 28.47 5.16
CA HIS A 538 21.25 27.55 4.31
C HIS A 538 21.59 27.63 2.82
N HIS A 539 22.46 28.55 2.39
CA HIS A 539 22.80 28.70 0.96
C HIS A 539 23.39 27.43 0.34
N ILE A 540 24.35 26.79 1.03
CA ILE A 540 24.99 25.55 0.56
C ILE A 540 23.97 24.41 0.45
N LEU A 541 23.04 24.36 1.40
CA LEU A 541 21.93 23.40 1.41
C LEU A 541 20.99 23.63 0.22
N LYS A 542 20.58 24.88 -0.04
CA LYS A 542 19.75 25.28 -1.18
C LYS A 542 20.41 24.96 -2.52
N GLU A 543 21.70 25.25 -2.67
CA GLU A 543 22.47 24.94 -3.87
C GLU A 543 22.57 23.43 -4.09
N THR A 544 22.81 22.66 -3.03
CA THR A 544 22.90 21.21 -3.14
C THR A 544 21.56 20.57 -3.51
N LEU A 545 20.46 21.05 -2.95
CA LEU A 545 19.10 20.64 -3.32
C LEU A 545 18.83 20.89 -4.81
N ARG A 546 19.14 22.10 -5.29
CA ARG A 546 19.01 22.45 -6.71
C ARG A 546 19.85 21.52 -7.57
N ARG A 547 21.12 21.28 -7.23
CA ARG A 547 22.01 20.40 -8.02
C ARG A 547 21.55 18.94 -8.05
N LYS A 548 21.06 18.39 -6.93
CA LYS A 548 20.66 16.97 -6.85
C LYS A 548 19.27 16.70 -7.45
N TRP A 549 18.34 17.66 -7.40
CA TRP A 549 16.93 17.40 -7.71
C TRP A 549 16.21 18.42 -8.60
N SER A 550 16.92 19.36 -9.23
CA SER A 550 16.32 20.31 -10.20
C SER A 550 15.52 19.61 -11.30
N GLU A 551 16.07 18.53 -11.88
CA GLU A 551 15.42 17.81 -12.99
C GLU A 551 14.43 16.72 -12.53
N LYS A 552 14.69 16.06 -11.39
CA LYS A 552 13.91 14.90 -10.93
C LYS A 552 12.61 15.25 -10.18
N LEU A 553 12.53 16.42 -9.54
CA LEU A 553 11.39 16.78 -8.68
C LEU A 553 10.53 17.94 -9.20
N ALA A 554 10.82 18.49 -10.39
CA ALA A 554 10.12 19.65 -10.94
C ALA A 554 9.91 20.73 -9.87
N LEU A 555 11.00 21.10 -9.18
CA LEU A 555 11.06 22.21 -8.20
C LEU A 555 10.97 23.56 -8.95
N GLY A 556 9.93 23.72 -9.77
CA GLY A 556 9.59 24.97 -10.44
C GLY A 556 9.06 25.94 -9.40
N GLY A 557 9.85 26.96 -9.08
CA GLY A 557 9.47 27.98 -8.09
C GLY A 557 10.60 28.45 -7.20
N ILE A 558 11.80 27.87 -7.25
CA ILE A 558 12.97 28.47 -6.58
C ILE A 558 13.54 29.59 -7.45
N GLY A 559 12.74 30.62 -7.71
CA GLY A 559 13.15 31.90 -8.32
C GLY A 559 13.62 32.87 -7.25
#